data_AF-A0A359EVL7-F1
#
_entry.id   AF-A0A359EVL7-F1
#
_cell.length_a   1.000
_cell.length_b   1.000
_cell.length_c   1.000
_cell.angle_alpha   90.00
_cell.angle_beta   90.00
_cell.angle_gamma   90.00
#
_symmetry.space_group_name_H-M   'P 1'
#
loop_
_entity.id
_entity.type
_entity.pdbx_description
1 polymer ?
#
loop_
_entity_poly.entity_id
_entity_poly.type
_entity_poly.pdbx_seq_one_letter_code
_entity_poly.pdbx_strand_id
1 'polypeptide(L)'
;WAARKILARTGETFPEFPPVDEWSFPPVVALVYVAALFGIQFFINDRAHIGYSLCANVWAICSMLLMVQGLVFIYWYLKTHKKPLWWMRIIIPVSMFISLFGLIVTYIGGYDILFDARKLRAGKNAAEREQKKK
;
A
#
# COMPACT_ATOMS: atom_id res chain seq x y z
N TRP A 1 -8.61 19.39 -16.32
CA TRP A 1 -9.06 20.76 -16.63
C TRP A 1 -8.77 21.14 -18.08
N ALA A 2 -7.59 20.87 -18.63
CA ALA A 2 -7.27 21.14 -20.04
C ALA A 2 -8.17 20.41 -21.05
N ALA A 3 -8.50 19.13 -20.81
CA ALA A 3 -9.40 18.35 -21.68
C ALA A 3 -10.80 18.99 -21.81
N ARG A 4 -11.36 19.52 -20.71
CA ARG A 4 -12.68 20.21 -20.71
C ARG A 4 -12.71 21.42 -21.64
N LYS A 5 -11.65 22.23 -21.66
CA LYS A 5 -11.62 23.48 -22.44
C LYS A 5 -11.54 23.23 -23.95
N ILE A 6 -10.98 22.09 -24.35
CA ILE A 6 -10.86 21.68 -25.75
C ILE A 6 -12.16 20.99 -26.20
N LEU A 7 -12.74 20.13 -25.36
CA LEU A 7 -13.97 19.38 -25.67
C LEU A 7 -15.24 20.25 -25.65
N ALA A 8 -15.32 21.25 -24.76
CA ALA A 8 -16.46 22.17 -24.67
C ALA A 8 -16.67 23.05 -25.92
N ARG A 9 -15.68 23.11 -26.84
CA ARG A 9 -15.83 23.81 -28.12
C ARG A 9 -16.60 23.01 -29.18
N THR A 10 -16.95 21.76 -28.88
CA THR A 10 -17.57 20.81 -29.83
C THR A 10 -19.09 20.65 -29.63
N GLY A 11 -19.70 21.40 -28.70
CA GLY A 11 -21.17 21.39 -28.50
C GLY A 11 -21.73 20.17 -27.76
N GLU A 12 -20.95 19.11 -27.56
CA GLU A 12 -21.36 17.94 -26.77
C GLU A 12 -21.12 18.18 -25.28
N THR A 13 -22.20 18.30 -24.50
CA THR A 13 -22.17 18.29 -23.04
C THR A 13 -22.04 16.85 -22.56
N PHE A 14 -20.81 16.34 -22.47
CA PHE A 14 -20.58 15.05 -21.82
C PHE A 14 -21.05 15.11 -20.37
N PRO A 15 -21.76 14.08 -19.85
CA PRO A 15 -22.06 13.99 -18.44
C PRO A 15 -20.76 14.07 -17.65
N GLU A 16 -20.80 14.82 -16.54
CA GLU A 16 -19.64 15.05 -15.69
C GLU A 16 -19.01 13.70 -15.29
N PHE A 17 -17.67 13.63 -15.27
CA PHE A 17 -16.99 12.40 -14.88
C PHE A 17 -17.49 11.98 -13.50
N PRO A 18 -17.96 10.73 -13.32
CA PRO A 18 -18.64 10.33 -12.10
C PRO A 18 -17.74 10.60 -10.89
N PRO A 19 -18.33 11.07 -9.77
CA PRO A 19 -17.57 11.33 -8.55
C PRO A 19 -16.84 10.06 -8.13
N VAL A 20 -15.68 10.24 -7.49
CA VAL A 20 -14.79 9.13 -7.08
C VAL A 20 -15.54 8.08 -6.24
N ASP A 21 -16.58 8.48 -5.50
CA ASP A 21 -17.45 7.61 -4.71
C ASP A 21 -18.18 6.52 -5.51
N GLU A 22 -18.41 6.74 -6.80
CA GLU A 22 -19.17 5.82 -7.67
C GLU A 22 -18.26 4.87 -8.45
N TRP A 23 -16.94 5.00 -8.31
CA TRP A 23 -16.00 4.16 -9.03
C TRP A 23 -16.02 2.74 -8.45
N SER A 24 -16.40 1.78 -9.28
CA SER A 24 -16.36 0.37 -8.92
C SER A 24 -15.80 -0.45 -10.07
N PHE A 25 -14.80 -1.27 -9.77
CA PHE A 25 -14.31 -2.29 -10.69
C PHE A 25 -15.16 -3.57 -10.61
N PRO A 26 -15.26 -4.34 -11.70
CA PRO A 26 -16.02 -5.58 -11.71
C PRO A 26 -15.42 -6.61 -10.73
N PRO A 27 -16.25 -7.45 -10.05
CA PRO A 27 -15.78 -8.46 -9.10
C PRO A 27 -14.79 -9.47 -9.69
N VAL A 28 -14.82 -9.64 -11.01
CA VAL A 28 -13.90 -10.49 -11.77
C VAL A 28 -12.44 -10.09 -11.53
N VAL A 29 -12.13 -8.79 -11.32
CA VAL A 29 -10.76 -8.34 -11.04
C VAL A 29 -10.20 -8.99 -9.77
N ALA A 30 -11.02 -9.14 -8.73
CA ALA A 30 -10.62 -9.80 -7.49
C ALA A 30 -10.42 -11.31 -7.71
N LEU A 31 -11.28 -11.96 -8.50
CA LEU A 31 -11.12 -13.38 -8.83
C LEU A 31 -9.84 -13.63 -9.65
N VAL A 32 -9.57 -12.79 -10.65
CA VAL A 32 -8.35 -12.87 -11.46
C VAL A 32 -7.11 -12.62 -10.61
N TYR A 33 -7.15 -11.69 -9.66
CA TYR A 33 -6.07 -11.46 -8.70
C TYR A 33 -5.76 -12.72 -7.88
N VAL A 34 -6.79 -13.37 -7.33
CA VAL A 34 -6.64 -14.60 -6.55
C VAL A 34 -6.11 -15.74 -7.42
N ALA A 35 -6.65 -15.92 -8.63
CA ALA A 35 -6.17 -16.92 -9.58
C ALA A 35 -4.70 -16.69 -9.96
N ALA A 36 -4.29 -15.44 -10.18
CA ALA A 36 -2.91 -15.08 -10.49
C ALA A 36 -1.97 -15.38 -9.31
N LEU A 37 -2.40 -15.14 -8.05
CA LEU A 37 -1.64 -15.54 -6.86
C LEU A 37 -1.41 -17.05 -6.81
N PHE A 38 -2.45 -17.85 -7.04
CA PHE A 38 -2.32 -19.31 -7.10
C PHE A 38 -1.39 -19.74 -8.25
N GLY A 39 -1.48 -19.08 -9.42
CA GLY A 39 -0.59 -19.33 -10.54
C GLY A 39 0.88 -19.07 -10.20
N ILE A 40 1.20 -17.93 -9.58
CA ILE A 40 2.56 -17.61 -9.13
C ILE A 40 3.06 -18.66 -8.14
N GLN A 41 2.23 -19.08 -7.19
CA GLN A 41 2.59 -20.08 -6.19
C GLN A 41 2.83 -21.46 -6.81
N PHE A 42 2.05 -21.83 -7.83
CA PHE A 42 2.21 -23.09 -8.56
C PHE A 42 3.53 -23.13 -9.35
N PHE A 43 3.88 -22.04 -10.04
CA PHE A 43 5.11 -21.94 -10.83
C PHE A 43 6.33 -21.45 -10.03
N ILE A 44 6.28 -21.43 -8.69
CA ILE A 44 7.35 -20.82 -7.87
C ILE A 44 8.72 -21.51 -8.03
N ASN A 45 8.71 -22.81 -8.31
CA ASN A 45 9.91 -23.62 -8.53
C ASN A 45 10.52 -23.41 -9.93
N ASP A 46 9.72 -22.95 -10.90
CA ASP A 46 10.15 -22.68 -12.27
C ASP A 46 9.84 -21.23 -12.64
N ARG A 47 10.65 -20.32 -12.12
CA ARG A 47 10.48 -18.87 -12.35
C ARG A 47 10.84 -18.43 -13.77
N ALA A 48 11.52 -19.27 -14.55
CA ALA A 48 11.84 -18.99 -15.95
C ALA A 48 10.66 -19.31 -16.88
N HIS A 49 9.68 -20.07 -16.40
CA HIS A 49 8.49 -20.42 -17.15
C HIS A 49 7.67 -19.19 -17.54
N ILE A 50 7.20 -19.14 -18.78
CA ILE A 50 6.36 -18.04 -19.31
C ILE A 50 5.10 -17.86 -18.46
N GLY A 51 4.54 -18.97 -17.95
CA GLY A 51 3.38 -18.95 -17.04
C GLY A 51 3.62 -18.15 -15.75
N TYR A 52 4.82 -18.23 -15.16
CA TYR A 52 5.15 -17.42 -13.98
C TYR A 52 5.15 -15.92 -14.31
N SER A 53 5.79 -15.53 -15.40
CA SER A 53 5.86 -14.12 -15.84
C SER A 53 4.47 -13.57 -16.19
N LEU A 54 3.63 -14.35 -16.88
CA LEU A 54 2.26 -13.96 -17.19
C LEU A 54 1.44 -13.75 -15.91
N CYS A 55 1.44 -14.73 -14.99
CA CYS A 55 0.71 -14.60 -13.73
C CYS A 55 1.23 -13.43 -12.89
N ALA A 56 2.54 -13.19 -12.84
CA ALA A 56 3.14 -12.05 -12.14
C ALA A 56 2.67 -10.69 -12.70
N ASN A 57 2.62 -10.55 -14.02
CA ASN A 57 2.14 -9.31 -14.65
C ASN A 57 0.64 -9.10 -14.44
N VAL A 58 -0.17 -10.15 -14.61
CA VAL A 58 -1.62 -10.09 -14.34
C VAL A 58 -1.88 -9.72 -12.88
N TRP A 59 -1.13 -10.33 -11.96
CA TRP A 59 -1.19 -10.00 -10.54
C TRP A 59 -0.82 -8.54 -10.27
N ALA A 60 0.25 -8.02 -10.89
CA ALA A 60 0.68 -6.63 -10.73
C ALA A 60 -0.36 -5.62 -11.26
N ILE A 61 -1.00 -5.92 -12.39
CA ILE A 61 -2.08 -5.06 -12.92
C ILE A 61 -3.30 -5.09 -11.99
N CYS A 62 -3.73 -6.28 -11.59
CA CYS A 62 -4.88 -6.43 -10.70
C CYS A 62 -4.62 -5.80 -9.33
N SER A 63 -3.40 -5.88 -8.80
CA SER A 63 -3.06 -5.25 -7.52
C SER A 63 -3.17 -3.73 -7.59
N MET A 64 -2.77 -3.11 -8.70
CA MET A 64 -2.91 -1.67 -8.91
C MET A 64 -4.38 -1.26 -9.04
N LEU A 65 -5.21 -2.04 -9.74
CA LEU A 65 -6.65 -1.79 -9.83
C LEU A 65 -7.34 -1.91 -8.46
N LEU A 66 -7.03 -2.97 -7.70
CA LEU A 66 -7.58 -3.18 -6.36
C LEU A 66 -7.09 -2.14 -5.35
N MET A 67 -5.86 -1.64 -5.49
CA MET A 67 -5.36 -0.52 -4.71
C MET A 67 -6.22 0.73 -4.94
N VAL A 68 -6.50 1.07 -6.20
CA VAL A 68 -7.39 2.20 -6.54
C VAL A 68 -8.78 1.97 -5.97
N GLN A 69 -9.35 0.76 -6.11
CA GLN A 69 -10.64 0.42 -5.51
C GLN A 69 -10.65 0.59 -3.99
N GLY A 70 -9.57 0.20 -3.31
CA GLY A 70 -9.40 0.36 -1.88
C GLY A 70 -9.39 1.84 -1.47
N LEU A 71 -8.68 2.70 -2.21
CA LEU A 71 -8.67 4.14 -1.97
C LEU A 71 -10.05 4.77 -2.18
N VAL A 72 -10.77 4.36 -3.23
CA VAL A 72 -12.16 4.78 -3.48
C VAL A 72 -13.06 4.39 -2.31
N PHE A 73 -12.96 3.14 -1.84
CA PHE A 73 -13.74 2.66 -0.70
C PHE A 73 -13.43 3.45 0.58
N ILE A 74 -12.16 3.73 0.86
CA ILE A 74 -11.75 4.55 2.02
C ILE A 74 -12.32 5.97 1.90
N TYR A 75 -12.27 6.58 0.72
CA TYR A 75 -12.84 7.89 0.48
C TYR A 75 -14.35 7.91 0.75
N TRP A 76 -15.09 6.96 0.19
CA TRP A 76 -16.52 6.79 0.42
C TRP A 76 -16.84 6.55 1.91
N TYR A 77 -16.04 5.73 2.59
CA TYR A 77 -16.19 5.44 4.03
C TYR A 77 -15.97 6.71 4.88
N LEU A 78 -14.91 7.47 4.63
CA LEU A 78 -14.62 8.73 5.32
C LEU A 78 -15.75 9.75 5.12
N LYS A 79 -16.27 9.85 3.89
CA LYS A 79 -17.39 10.74 3.54
C LYS A 79 -18.68 10.35 4.24
N THR A 80 -19.03 9.06 4.21
CA THR A 80 -20.24 8.49 4.85
C THR A 80 -20.22 8.69 6.37
N HIS A 81 -19.05 8.50 7.00
CA HIS A 81 -18.87 8.68 8.44
C HIS A 81 -18.52 10.12 8.86
N LYS A 82 -18.62 11.11 7.96
CA LYS A 82 -18.30 12.53 8.21
C LYS A 82 -16.93 12.74 8.87
N LYS A 83 -15.94 11.90 8.55
CA LYS A 83 -14.56 12.02 9.02
C LYS A 83 -13.82 13.07 8.18
N PRO A 84 -12.76 13.71 8.71
CA PRO A 84 -12.05 14.72 7.94
C PRO A 84 -11.34 14.09 6.73
N LEU A 85 -11.68 14.58 5.53
CA LEU A 85 -11.11 14.12 4.26
C LEU A 85 -9.58 14.35 4.15
N TRP A 86 -9.00 15.15 5.05
CA TRP A 86 -7.54 15.32 5.13
C TRP A 86 -6.81 14.01 5.42
N TRP A 87 -7.46 13.02 6.05
CA TRP A 87 -6.91 11.66 6.19
C TRP A 87 -6.49 11.02 4.86
N MET A 88 -7.18 11.33 3.76
CA MET A 88 -6.79 10.84 2.44
C MET A 88 -5.39 11.32 2.02
N ARG A 89 -4.98 12.53 2.44
CA ARG A 89 -3.65 13.07 2.13
C ARG A 89 -2.53 12.28 2.83
N ILE A 90 -2.82 11.61 3.93
CA ILE A 90 -1.89 10.70 4.61
C ILE A 90 -1.98 9.30 4.01
N ILE A 91 -3.19 8.78 3.81
CA ILE A 91 -3.42 7.41 3.36
C ILE A 91 -2.83 7.15 1.97
N ILE A 92 -2.96 8.08 1.04
CA ILE A 92 -2.43 7.95 -0.33
C ILE A 92 -0.91 7.69 -0.32
N PRO A 93 -0.05 8.59 0.23
CA PRO A 93 1.39 8.34 0.26
C PRO A 93 1.76 7.12 1.11
N VAL A 94 1.09 6.91 2.26
CA VAL A 94 1.35 5.73 3.09
C VAL A 94 1.10 4.42 2.32
N SER A 95 0.02 4.35 1.53
CA SER A 95 -0.30 3.16 0.73
C SER A 95 0.75 2.88 -0.36
N MET A 96 1.33 3.93 -0.96
CA MET A 96 2.37 3.77 -1.99
C MET A 96 3.72 3.36 -1.41
N PHE A 97 4.04 3.79 -0.19
CA PHE A 97 5.34 3.58 0.45
C PHE A 97 5.33 2.52 1.56
N ILE A 98 4.25 1.74 1.68
CA ILE A 98 4.10 0.73 2.72
C ILE A 98 5.29 -0.24 2.77
N SER A 99 5.82 -0.65 1.61
CA SER A 99 6.99 -1.52 1.51
C SER A 99 8.27 -0.87 2.05
N LEU A 100 8.45 0.44 1.87
CA LEU A 100 9.62 1.14 2.41
C LEU A 100 9.57 1.23 3.93
N PHE A 101 8.39 1.52 4.50
CA PHE A 101 8.22 1.52 5.96
C PHE A 101 8.51 0.15 6.56
N GLY A 102 8.05 -0.93 5.93
CA GLY A 102 8.38 -2.30 6.35
C GLY A 102 9.88 -2.57 6.35
N LEU A 103 10.60 -2.10 5.33
CA LEU A 103 12.06 -2.24 5.24
C LEU A 103 12.77 -1.47 6.37
N ILE A 104 12.34 -0.24 6.67
CA ILE A 104 12.89 0.57 7.76
C ILE A 104 12.71 -0.16 9.10
N VAL A 105 11.51 -0.64 9.40
CA VAL A 105 11.23 -1.38 10.65
C VAL A 105 12.07 -2.65 10.74
N THR A 106 12.25 -3.36 9.63
CA THR A 106 13.10 -4.55 9.55
C THR A 106 14.55 -4.22 9.88
N TYR A 107 15.10 -3.13 9.34
CA TYR A 107 16.46 -2.69 9.65
C TYR A 107 16.63 -2.22 11.10
N ILE A 108 15.64 -1.52 11.67
CA ILE A 108 15.66 -1.17 13.09
C ILE A 108 15.69 -2.43 13.96
N GLY A 109 14.87 -3.44 13.63
CA GLY A 109 14.88 -4.73 14.32
C GLY A 109 16.22 -5.46 14.21
N GLY A 110 16.82 -5.48 13.01
CA GLY A 110 18.17 -6.04 12.81
C GLY A 110 19.23 -5.30 13.63
N TYR A 111 19.18 -3.96 13.69
CA TYR A 111 20.09 -3.16 14.49
C TYR A 111 19.95 -3.43 15.99
N ASP A 112 18.73 -3.52 16.51
CA ASP A 112 18.48 -3.81 17.93
C ASP A 112 19.04 -5.17 18.36
N ILE A 113 18.97 -6.18 17.49
CA ILE A 113 19.57 -7.51 17.71
C ILE A 113 21.09 -7.45 17.67
N LEU A 114 21.67 -6.81 16.66
CA LEU A 114 23.12 -6.80 16.45
C LEU A 114 23.89 -5.98 17.50
N PHE A 115 23.29 -4.88 17.96
CA PHE A 115 23.96 -3.96 18.89
C PHE A 115 23.48 -4.08 20.33
N ASP A 116 22.55 -5.00 20.63
CA ASP A 116 21.99 -5.30 21.95
C ASP A 116 21.86 -4.03 22.82
N ALA A 117 21.29 -2.98 22.22
CA ALA A 117 21.24 -1.63 22.79
C ALA A 117 20.47 -1.59 24.12
N ARG A 118 19.70 -2.65 24.40
CA ARG A 118 19.00 -2.89 25.66
C ARG A 118 19.94 -3.42 26.74
N LYS A 119 20.85 -4.37 26.43
CA LYS A 119 21.84 -4.87 27.40
C LYS A 119 22.88 -3.82 27.78
N LEU A 120 23.33 -3.01 26.82
CA LEU A 120 24.24 -1.88 27.08
C LEU A 120 23.61 -0.83 28.02
N ARG A 121 22.32 -0.52 27.85
CA ARG A 121 21.59 0.37 28.77
C ARG A 121 21.37 -0.25 30.14
N ALA A 122 21.05 -1.54 30.21
CA ALA A 122 20.88 -2.24 31.49
C ALA A 122 22.18 -2.32 32.31
N GLY A 123 23.30 -2.61 31.65
CA GLY A 123 24.63 -2.65 32.29
C GLY A 123 25.10 -1.29 32.80
N LYS A 124 24.88 -0.22 32.01
CA LYS A 124 25.20 1.15 32.42
C LYS A 124 24.42 1.58 33.67
N ASN A 125 23.12 1.30 33.72
CA ASN A 125 22.27 1.64 34.86
C ASN A 125 22.62 0.85 36.14
N ALA A 126 23.14 -0.38 35.98
CA ALA A 126 23.63 -1.18 37.10
C ALA A 126 24.95 -0.62 37.67
N ALA A 127 25.90 -0.26 36.81
CA ALA A 127 27.18 0.33 37.22
C ALA A 127 27.02 1.66 37.97
N GLU A 128 26.07 2.51 37.54
CA GLU A 128 25.78 3.80 38.18
C GLU A 128 25.18 3.64 39.59
N ARG A 129 24.42 2.57 39.83
CA ARG A 129 23.86 2.23 41.16
C ARG A 129 24.92 1.71 42.12
N GLU A 130 25.93 1.00 41.62
CA GLU A 130 27.05 0.54 42.45
C GLU A 130 28.00 1.67 42.81
N GLN A 131 28.24 2.62 41.89
CA GLN A 131 29.05 3.82 42.19
C GLN A 131 28.39 4.73 43.23
N LYS A 132 27.06 4.83 43.26
CA LYS A 132 26.34 5.60 44.30
C LYS A 132 26.29 4.92 45.68
N LYS A 133 26.61 3.63 45.77
CA LYS A 133 26.61 2.86 47.03
C LYS A 133 27.98 2.82 47.70
N LYS A 134 29.04 3.26 47.02
CA LYS A 134 30.39 3.43 47.57
C LYS A 134 30.60 4.89 47.96
#